data_AF-A0A179V3C6-F1
#
_entry.id   AF-A0A179V3C6-F1
#
_cell.length_a   1.000
_cell.length_b   1.000
_cell.length_c   1.000
_cell.angle_alpha   90.00
_cell.angle_beta   90.00
_cell.angle_gamma   90.00
#
_symmetry.space_group_name_H-M   'P 1'
#
loop_
_entity.id
_entity.type
_entity.pdbx_description
1 polymer ?
#
loop_
_entity_poly.entity_id
_entity_poly.type
_entity_poly.pdbx_seq_one_letter_code
_entity_poly.pdbx_strand_id
1 'polypeptide(L)'
;MVVLSLLCPLMLLGLASAQIIKDPLVKNVLDFDSTFDASLPAPQKYTYKKWTTYEIEQGLPPDSTWTASYYEKESRHYCRADFSVYNVTYADCPEPWVIGHCAKAEISREATFDLLGRLPSSARGVISDLLNANIERGLSFRWHNKHSVMLGGYFRPADGLKAALAALWVGGPGVPYETFLNAVNADTCVADTRAAESLKRDGSLGDAVEKGFAVAAYLKLVKGTPPFDASCMSNQLKVLGAILDQRWDAPGQCPDKKAPELVKYRSVLFSAGIEVLNTDPVPGSRPAEVVYWPKFKGYPEFCWNEARAQRSNDDLRPRCEPRRLNVFNVTYEDCPDQDPWVICHCSDAQQSLDDVIRRVGQLPPGLRSHMIHLIAFEHSSVGGAAVLPWNMVMIFGEAQDSVYMHEASHCIDRGFYASETFRTAKAKDSCWPTHYSKSADIELFAEIGVLYLYDKSGKTLIQRGHDPACLANGLKAIDAYVGLDYQRGGSKCFKRKPNSKVVYPPGFQIQSPEPYISNAVIEDFSNPGDVSSLSSLSSPASPWGDYPREIHGQ
;
A
#
# COMPACT_ATOMS: atom_id res chain seq x y z
N MET A 1 42.00 -38.19 23.16
CA MET A 1 40.97 -38.50 22.14
C MET A 1 40.27 -37.19 21.77
N VAL A 2 40.13 -36.92 20.46
CA VAL A 2 39.37 -35.81 19.83
C VAL A 2 40.03 -34.42 19.95
N VAL A 3 40.89 -34.02 19.00
CA VAL A 3 40.61 -33.33 17.71
C VAL A 3 40.02 -31.93 17.92
N LEU A 4 40.92 -30.95 17.84
CA LEU A 4 40.65 -29.52 17.80
C LEU A 4 41.56 -28.97 16.71
N SER A 5 41.02 -28.74 15.51
CA SER A 5 41.57 -27.80 14.54
C SER A 5 40.79 -27.80 13.22
N LEU A 6 40.47 -26.59 12.78
CA LEU A 6 40.04 -26.16 11.43
C LEU A 6 38.56 -26.29 11.12
N LEU A 7 37.80 -25.23 11.41
CA LEU A 7 36.68 -24.77 10.58
C LEU A 7 36.39 -23.29 10.91
N CYS A 8 37.05 -22.39 10.18
CA CYS A 8 36.62 -21.02 9.88
C CYS A 8 37.42 -20.61 8.62
N PRO A 9 36.84 -19.96 7.57
CA PRO A 9 35.62 -19.16 7.58
C PRO A 9 34.61 -19.53 6.48
N LEU A 10 33.37 -19.79 6.87
CA LEU A 10 32.22 -19.81 5.95
C LEU A 10 31.08 -18.99 6.55
N MET A 11 31.41 -17.80 7.05
CA MET A 11 30.44 -16.78 7.47
C MET A 11 30.90 -15.39 6.98
N LEU A 12 31.16 -15.31 5.68
CA LEU A 12 31.34 -14.06 4.93
C LEU A 12 30.63 -14.15 3.55
N LEU A 13 29.52 -14.88 3.48
CA LEU A 13 28.56 -14.69 2.41
C LEU A 13 27.47 -13.77 2.97
N GLY A 14 27.75 -12.46 2.90
CA GLY A 14 26.66 -11.50 2.81
C GLY A 14 25.72 -11.93 1.69
N LEU A 15 24.45 -11.58 1.82
CA LEU A 15 23.40 -11.76 0.81
C LEU A 15 23.82 -11.10 -0.52
N ALA A 16 24.71 -11.76 -1.26
CA ALA A 16 24.86 -11.55 -2.69
C ALA A 16 23.63 -12.20 -3.30
N SER A 17 22.60 -11.41 -3.60
CA SER A 17 21.64 -11.82 -4.62
C SER A 17 22.48 -12.25 -5.83
N ALA A 18 22.47 -13.53 -6.16
CA ALA A 18 23.23 -14.03 -7.30
C ALA A 18 22.70 -13.31 -8.54
N GLN A 19 23.48 -12.38 -9.09
CA GLN A 19 23.08 -11.62 -10.27
C GLN A 19 22.78 -12.61 -11.41
N ILE A 20 21.53 -12.62 -11.89
CA ILE A 20 21.14 -13.45 -13.03
C ILE A 20 21.55 -12.70 -14.29
N ILE A 21 22.68 -13.08 -14.88
CA ILE A 21 23.19 -12.47 -16.11
C ILE A 21 22.66 -13.26 -17.31
N LYS A 22 21.94 -12.59 -18.20
CA LYS A 22 21.39 -13.14 -19.45
C LYS A 22 21.62 -12.16 -20.59
N ASP A 23 21.81 -12.67 -21.80
CA ASP A 23 21.88 -11.84 -22.99
C ASP A 23 20.46 -11.43 -23.45
N PRO A 24 20.27 -10.25 -24.05
CA PRO A 24 18.99 -9.88 -24.65
C PRO A 24 18.82 -10.53 -26.03
N LEU A 25 17.68 -11.15 -26.30
CA LEU A 25 17.32 -11.73 -27.61
C LEU A 25 17.19 -10.63 -28.68
N VAL A 26 16.44 -9.57 -28.36
CA VAL A 26 16.33 -8.37 -29.20
C VAL A 26 16.66 -7.12 -28.39
N LYS A 27 16.90 -6.00 -29.06
CA LYS A 27 17.14 -4.73 -28.36
C LYS A 27 15.91 -4.27 -27.57
N ASN A 28 14.74 -4.32 -28.21
CA ASN A 28 13.50 -3.85 -27.61
C ASN A 28 12.30 -4.55 -28.26
N VAL A 29 11.45 -5.20 -27.47
CA VAL A 29 10.22 -5.84 -28.01
C VAL A 29 9.17 -4.82 -28.47
N LEU A 30 9.30 -3.52 -28.13
CA LEU A 30 8.44 -2.47 -28.67
C LEU A 30 8.57 -2.32 -30.19
N ASP A 31 9.69 -2.77 -30.77
CA ASP A 31 9.89 -2.77 -32.23
C ASP A 31 8.90 -3.73 -32.94
N PHE A 32 8.25 -4.63 -32.18
CA PHE A 32 7.24 -5.57 -32.71
C PHE A 32 5.88 -4.91 -32.99
N ASP A 33 5.61 -3.72 -32.44
CA ASP A 33 4.27 -3.12 -32.44
C ASP A 33 3.67 -2.93 -33.82
N SER A 34 4.47 -2.45 -34.77
CA SER A 34 4.02 -2.27 -36.16
C SER A 34 3.65 -3.60 -36.82
N THR A 35 4.35 -4.68 -36.46
CA THR A 35 4.08 -6.03 -36.98
C THR A 35 2.85 -6.63 -36.31
N PHE A 36 2.67 -6.41 -35.01
CA PHE A 36 1.44 -6.80 -34.30
C PHE A 36 0.22 -6.09 -34.86
N ASP A 37 0.29 -4.77 -35.07
CA ASP A 37 -0.79 -3.99 -35.68
C ASP A 37 -1.24 -4.57 -37.03
N ALA A 38 -0.28 -5.00 -37.85
CA ALA A 38 -0.55 -5.61 -39.16
C ALA A 38 -1.05 -7.06 -39.07
N SER A 39 -0.72 -7.78 -38.00
CA SER A 39 -1.07 -9.20 -37.82
C SER A 39 -2.39 -9.42 -37.08
N LEU A 40 -2.80 -8.47 -36.24
CA LEU A 40 -4.06 -8.55 -35.52
C LEU A 40 -5.26 -8.45 -36.49
N PRO A 41 -6.32 -9.25 -36.26
CA PRO A 41 -7.50 -9.22 -37.12
C PRO A 41 -8.21 -7.87 -37.06
N ALA A 42 -9.16 -7.67 -37.98
CA ALA A 42 -10.11 -6.58 -37.87
C ALA A 42 -10.92 -6.73 -36.56
N PRO A 43 -11.35 -5.62 -35.93
CA PRO A 43 -12.16 -5.69 -34.72
C PRO A 43 -13.45 -6.48 -34.95
N GLN A 44 -13.83 -7.30 -33.96
CA GLN A 44 -15.13 -7.93 -33.91
C GLN A 44 -16.23 -6.89 -33.92
N LYS A 45 -17.35 -7.19 -34.60
CA LYS A 45 -18.55 -6.37 -34.49
C LYS A 45 -19.02 -6.39 -33.03
N TYR A 46 -19.56 -5.28 -32.56
CA TYR A 46 -20.06 -5.15 -31.20
C TYR A 46 -21.37 -4.38 -31.13
N THR A 47 -22.10 -4.60 -30.05
CA THR A 47 -23.17 -3.72 -29.57
C THR A 47 -22.76 -3.15 -28.22
N TYR A 48 -23.37 -2.05 -27.79
CA TYR A 48 -23.10 -1.50 -26.47
C TYR A 48 -24.34 -0.85 -25.85
N LYS A 49 -24.39 -0.88 -24.52
CA LYS A 49 -25.34 -0.11 -23.71
C LYS A 49 -24.54 0.85 -22.83
N LYS A 50 -24.81 2.15 -22.94
CA LYS A 50 -24.27 3.15 -22.03
C LYS A 50 -24.97 3.02 -20.67
N TRP A 51 -24.19 3.07 -19.60
CA TRP A 51 -24.70 3.14 -18.23
C TRP A 51 -25.36 4.48 -17.95
N THR A 52 -26.43 4.44 -17.17
CA THR A 52 -27.07 5.60 -16.56
C THR A 52 -26.24 6.12 -15.39
N THR A 53 -26.51 7.35 -14.96
CA THR A 53 -25.91 7.92 -13.75
C THR A 53 -26.17 7.05 -12.52
N TYR A 54 -27.37 6.47 -12.42
CA TYR A 54 -27.73 5.57 -11.32
C TYR A 54 -26.87 4.29 -11.32
N GLU A 55 -26.64 3.68 -12.48
CA GLU A 55 -25.77 2.49 -12.61
C GLU A 55 -24.32 2.82 -12.21
N ILE A 56 -23.78 3.99 -12.61
CA ILE A 56 -22.45 4.45 -12.17
C ILE A 56 -22.39 4.65 -10.65
N GLU A 57 -23.45 5.20 -10.05
CA GLU A 57 -23.54 5.43 -8.61
C GLU A 57 -23.71 4.14 -7.78
N GLN A 58 -24.09 3.02 -8.40
CA GLN A 58 -24.05 1.72 -7.73
C GLN A 58 -22.62 1.19 -7.57
N GLY A 59 -21.70 1.60 -8.44
CA GLY A 59 -20.28 1.31 -8.31
C GLY A 59 -19.51 1.38 -9.63
N LEU A 60 -18.21 1.58 -9.51
CA LEU A 60 -17.24 1.49 -10.61
C LEU A 60 -16.20 0.43 -10.25
N PRO A 61 -15.39 -0.05 -11.21
CA PRO A 61 -14.22 -0.85 -10.89
C PRO A 61 -13.35 -0.16 -9.83
N PRO A 62 -12.77 -0.91 -8.88
CA PRO A 62 -12.22 -0.36 -7.64
C PRO A 62 -10.93 0.44 -7.80
N ASP A 63 -10.40 0.57 -9.02
CA ASP A 63 -9.15 1.26 -9.24
C ASP A 63 -9.28 2.79 -9.06
N SER A 64 -8.26 3.40 -8.46
CA SER A 64 -8.14 4.84 -8.26
C SER A 64 -8.37 5.67 -9.53
N THR A 65 -7.97 5.19 -10.71
CA THR A 65 -8.15 5.97 -11.95
C THR A 65 -9.61 6.04 -12.37
N TRP A 66 -10.39 4.98 -12.11
CA TRP A 66 -11.85 4.97 -12.34
C TRP A 66 -12.54 5.98 -11.44
N THR A 67 -12.22 5.98 -10.14
CA THR A 67 -12.81 6.93 -9.18
C THR A 67 -12.39 8.35 -9.47
N ALA A 68 -11.11 8.56 -9.77
CA ALA A 68 -10.55 9.86 -10.12
C ALA A 68 -11.20 10.47 -11.38
N SER A 69 -11.49 9.64 -12.38
CA SER A 69 -12.11 10.09 -13.63
C SER A 69 -13.53 10.63 -13.44
N TYR A 70 -14.29 10.12 -12.45
CA TYR A 70 -15.70 10.49 -12.30
C TYR A 70 -16.00 11.33 -11.06
N TYR A 71 -15.32 11.09 -9.93
CA TYR A 71 -15.67 11.67 -8.64
C TYR A 71 -14.71 12.76 -8.14
N GLU A 72 -13.43 12.74 -8.52
CA GLU A 72 -12.39 13.59 -7.92
C GLU A 72 -12.04 14.79 -8.81
N LYS A 73 -12.66 15.94 -8.54
CA LYS A 73 -12.53 17.17 -9.37
C LYS A 73 -11.10 17.65 -9.59
N GLU A 74 -10.24 17.49 -8.58
CA GLU A 74 -8.85 17.96 -8.61
C GLU A 74 -7.92 16.97 -9.31
N SER A 75 -8.39 15.78 -9.68
CA SER A 75 -7.56 14.82 -10.40
C SER A 75 -7.32 15.25 -11.84
N ARG A 76 -6.10 15.06 -12.33
CA ARG A 76 -5.77 15.20 -13.77
C ARG A 76 -6.62 14.30 -14.68
N HIS A 77 -7.14 13.20 -14.14
CA HIS A 77 -8.00 12.26 -14.87
C HIS A 77 -9.47 12.69 -14.90
N TYR A 78 -9.84 13.71 -14.12
CA TYR A 78 -11.23 14.12 -13.94
C TYR A 78 -11.91 14.46 -15.27
N CYS A 79 -13.01 13.76 -15.55
CA CYS A 79 -13.73 13.83 -16.81
C CYS A 79 -15.25 13.68 -16.64
N ARG A 80 -15.81 13.87 -15.44
CA ARG A 80 -17.22 13.54 -15.11
C ARG A 80 -18.25 13.94 -16.17
N ALA A 81 -18.19 15.16 -16.70
CA ALA A 81 -19.16 15.67 -17.69
C ALA A 81 -19.09 14.94 -19.05
N ASP A 82 -17.91 14.43 -19.39
CA ASP A 82 -17.58 13.77 -20.66
C ASP A 82 -17.32 12.26 -20.48
N PHE A 83 -17.53 11.75 -19.26
CA PHE A 83 -17.27 10.37 -18.88
C PHE A 83 -18.48 9.50 -19.20
N SER A 84 -18.21 8.34 -19.78
CA SER A 84 -19.23 7.34 -20.07
C SER A 84 -18.73 5.95 -19.73
N VAL A 85 -19.60 5.14 -19.15
CA VAL A 85 -19.35 3.71 -18.93
C VAL A 85 -20.29 2.92 -19.84
N TYR A 86 -19.78 1.84 -20.41
CA TYR A 86 -20.49 1.01 -21.37
C TYR A 86 -20.38 -0.46 -21.01
N ASN A 87 -21.48 -1.18 -21.18
CA ASN A 87 -21.45 -2.63 -21.38
C ASN A 87 -21.28 -2.87 -22.87
N VAL A 88 -20.13 -3.39 -23.30
CA VAL A 88 -19.80 -3.67 -24.70
C VAL A 88 -19.82 -5.17 -24.94
N THR A 89 -20.70 -5.64 -25.82
CA THR A 89 -20.85 -7.05 -26.19
C THR A 89 -20.33 -7.27 -27.59
N TYR A 90 -19.32 -8.14 -27.74
CA TYR A 90 -18.74 -8.49 -29.03
C TYR A 90 -19.45 -9.69 -29.65
N ALA A 91 -19.50 -9.79 -30.98
CA ALA A 91 -20.26 -10.81 -31.69
C ALA A 91 -19.83 -12.25 -31.39
N ASP A 92 -18.58 -12.45 -30.99
CA ASP A 92 -17.97 -13.74 -30.64
C ASP A 92 -18.14 -14.13 -29.16
N CYS A 93 -18.79 -13.28 -28.35
CA CYS A 93 -19.01 -13.51 -26.93
C CYS A 93 -20.25 -12.77 -26.40
N PRO A 94 -21.31 -13.48 -25.95
CA PRO A 94 -22.55 -12.83 -25.50
C PRO A 94 -22.42 -12.02 -24.21
N GLU A 95 -21.37 -12.23 -23.41
CA GLU A 95 -21.20 -11.51 -22.16
C GLU A 95 -20.51 -10.14 -22.35
N PRO A 96 -21.03 -9.04 -21.78
CA PRO A 96 -20.48 -7.70 -22.00
C PRO A 96 -19.22 -7.39 -21.17
N TRP A 97 -18.30 -6.60 -21.73
CA TRP A 97 -17.19 -5.97 -20.99
C TRP A 97 -17.59 -4.59 -20.48
N VAL A 98 -17.10 -4.22 -19.30
CA VAL A 98 -17.28 -2.87 -18.76
C VAL A 98 -16.16 -1.99 -19.29
N ILE A 99 -16.51 -0.99 -20.10
CA ILE A 99 -15.54 -0.06 -20.69
C ILE A 99 -15.89 1.38 -20.31
N GLY A 100 -14.95 2.04 -19.64
CA GLY A 100 -15.00 3.46 -19.29
C GLY A 100 -14.27 4.27 -20.34
N HIS A 101 -14.85 5.41 -20.74
CA HIS A 101 -14.24 6.29 -21.72
C HIS A 101 -14.53 7.75 -21.38
N CYS A 102 -13.46 8.54 -21.33
CA CYS A 102 -13.53 9.98 -21.31
C CYS A 102 -13.52 10.53 -22.74
N ALA A 103 -14.51 11.34 -23.14
CA ALA A 103 -14.55 11.89 -24.50
C ALA A 103 -13.41 12.89 -24.80
N LYS A 104 -12.64 13.31 -23.79
CA LYS A 104 -11.41 14.11 -23.93
C LYS A 104 -10.14 13.26 -24.10
N ALA A 105 -10.26 11.93 -24.03
CA ALA A 105 -9.12 11.05 -24.27
C ALA A 105 -8.59 11.18 -25.71
N GLU A 106 -7.32 10.82 -25.89
CA GLU A 106 -6.61 11.05 -27.17
C GLU A 106 -7.06 10.10 -28.29
N ILE A 107 -7.52 8.89 -27.95
CA ILE A 107 -8.17 7.97 -28.91
C ILE A 107 -9.69 8.00 -28.74
N SER A 108 -10.43 7.71 -29.80
CA SER A 108 -11.89 7.68 -29.75
C SER A 108 -12.43 6.52 -28.90
N ARG A 109 -13.71 6.60 -28.54
CA ARG A 109 -14.44 5.51 -27.92
C ARG A 109 -14.39 4.24 -28.76
N GLU A 110 -14.61 4.34 -30.06
CA GLU A 110 -14.57 3.21 -31.00
C GLU A 110 -13.17 2.59 -31.01
N ALA A 111 -12.12 3.41 -31.07
CA ALA A 111 -10.75 2.93 -30.98
C ALA A 111 -10.48 2.21 -29.65
N THR A 112 -11.05 2.68 -28.55
CA THR A 112 -10.97 2.02 -27.23
C THR A 112 -11.64 0.65 -27.26
N PHE A 113 -12.84 0.54 -27.84
CA PHE A 113 -13.54 -0.74 -27.99
C PHE A 113 -12.78 -1.70 -28.91
N ASP A 114 -12.14 -1.17 -29.95
CA ASP A 114 -11.39 -1.94 -30.93
C ASP A 114 -10.11 -2.55 -30.35
N LEU A 115 -9.50 -1.95 -29.32
CA LEU A 115 -8.33 -2.55 -28.64
C LEU A 115 -8.64 -3.97 -28.15
N LEU A 116 -9.82 -4.16 -27.55
CA LEU A 116 -10.30 -5.46 -27.11
C LEU A 116 -10.94 -6.26 -28.26
N GLY A 117 -11.65 -5.58 -29.16
CA GLY A 117 -12.35 -6.20 -30.28
C GLY A 117 -11.44 -6.94 -31.26
N ARG A 118 -10.14 -6.60 -31.30
CA ARG A 118 -9.14 -7.29 -32.14
C ARG A 118 -8.57 -8.56 -31.53
N LEU A 119 -8.90 -8.86 -30.29
CA LEU A 119 -8.45 -10.06 -29.59
C LEU A 119 -9.51 -11.16 -29.68
N PRO A 120 -9.11 -12.43 -29.75
CA PRO A 120 -10.03 -13.55 -29.55
C PRO A 120 -10.78 -13.44 -28.22
N SER A 121 -12.03 -13.91 -28.17
CA SER A 121 -12.90 -13.79 -26.98
C SER A 121 -12.27 -14.27 -25.68
N SER A 122 -11.51 -15.37 -25.70
CA SER A 122 -10.82 -15.91 -24.53
C SER A 122 -9.61 -15.07 -24.09
N ALA A 123 -8.78 -14.62 -25.03
CA ALA A 123 -7.67 -13.71 -24.75
C ALA A 123 -8.17 -12.36 -24.24
N ARG A 124 -9.30 -11.86 -24.74
CA ARG A 124 -10.00 -10.67 -24.20
C ARG A 124 -10.60 -10.94 -22.81
N GLY A 125 -11.03 -12.17 -22.54
CA GLY A 125 -11.71 -12.57 -21.30
C GLY A 125 -10.86 -12.44 -20.03
N VAL A 126 -9.55 -12.32 -20.16
CA VAL A 126 -8.63 -12.07 -19.04
C VAL A 126 -8.67 -10.64 -18.51
N ILE A 127 -9.30 -9.73 -19.28
CA ILE A 127 -9.58 -8.35 -18.90
C ILE A 127 -11.05 -8.27 -18.46
N SER A 128 -11.30 -7.83 -17.23
CA SER A 128 -12.64 -7.64 -16.69
C SER A 128 -13.26 -6.31 -17.11
N ASP A 129 -12.43 -5.27 -17.12
CA ASP A 129 -12.82 -3.90 -17.42
C ASP A 129 -11.66 -3.10 -18.01
N LEU A 130 -11.99 -2.10 -18.81
CA LEU A 130 -11.05 -1.22 -19.49
C LEU A 130 -11.44 0.24 -19.31
N LEU A 131 -10.53 1.08 -18.86
CA LEU A 131 -10.71 2.53 -18.78
C LEU A 131 -9.79 3.26 -19.75
N ASN A 132 -10.35 4.13 -20.58
CA ASN A 132 -9.61 5.18 -21.27
C ASN A 132 -9.84 6.54 -20.61
N ALA A 133 -8.88 6.96 -19.79
CA ALA A 133 -8.94 8.15 -18.95
C ALA A 133 -8.45 9.41 -19.66
N ASN A 134 -8.84 10.58 -19.13
CA ASN A 134 -8.23 11.85 -19.52
C ASN A 134 -6.78 11.91 -19.06
N ILE A 135 -5.90 12.45 -19.90
CA ILE A 135 -4.56 12.86 -19.51
C ILE A 135 -4.12 14.02 -20.41
N GLU A 136 -3.15 14.79 -19.95
CA GLU A 136 -2.51 15.87 -20.68
C GLU A 136 -1.92 15.34 -21.99
N ARG A 137 -2.11 16.14 -23.06
CA ARG A 137 -1.71 15.77 -24.41
C ARG A 137 -0.20 15.46 -24.49
N GLY A 138 0.14 14.36 -25.16
CA GLY A 138 1.53 13.91 -25.33
C GLY A 138 2.06 13.03 -24.20
N LEU A 139 1.27 12.81 -23.16
CA LEU A 139 1.56 11.81 -22.14
C LEU A 139 0.78 10.52 -22.41
N SER A 140 1.36 9.40 -22.02
CA SER A 140 0.70 8.10 -22.11
C SER A 140 0.97 7.27 -20.86
N PHE A 141 -0.04 6.55 -20.37
CA PHE A 141 0.15 5.54 -19.33
C PHE A 141 -0.70 4.31 -19.63
N ARG A 142 -0.18 3.14 -19.26
CA ARG A 142 -0.95 1.90 -19.20
C ARG A 142 -0.68 1.27 -17.84
N TRP A 143 -1.75 1.02 -17.10
CA TRP A 143 -1.72 0.43 -15.78
C TRP A 143 -2.62 -0.79 -15.73
N HIS A 144 -2.22 -1.78 -14.94
CA HIS A 144 -2.96 -3.01 -14.75
C HIS A 144 -3.12 -3.25 -13.25
N ASN A 145 -4.34 -3.52 -12.84
CA ASN A 145 -4.64 -3.98 -11.50
C ASN A 145 -5.45 -5.27 -11.61
N LYS A 146 -4.76 -6.39 -11.49
CA LYS A 146 -5.29 -7.73 -11.78
C LYS A 146 -5.88 -7.80 -13.19
N HIS A 147 -7.21 -7.89 -13.29
CA HIS A 147 -7.96 -7.98 -14.56
C HIS A 147 -8.47 -6.62 -15.06
N SER A 148 -8.29 -5.54 -14.29
CA SER A 148 -8.64 -4.18 -14.69
C SER A 148 -7.48 -3.54 -15.45
N VAL A 149 -7.80 -2.90 -16.57
CA VAL A 149 -6.84 -2.18 -17.41
C VAL A 149 -7.21 -0.71 -17.47
N MET A 150 -6.27 0.17 -17.21
CA MET A 150 -6.45 1.60 -17.46
C MET A 150 -5.38 2.13 -18.37
N LEU A 151 -5.82 2.99 -19.28
CA LEU A 151 -4.97 3.64 -20.25
C LEU A 151 -5.36 5.11 -20.41
N GLY A 152 -4.43 5.93 -20.83
CA GLY A 152 -4.67 7.33 -21.20
C GLY A 152 -3.54 7.81 -22.10
N GLY A 153 -3.88 8.60 -23.12
CA GLY A 153 -2.99 8.97 -24.23
C GLY A 153 -3.26 8.18 -25.51
N TYR A 154 -2.33 8.24 -26.46
CA TYR A 154 -2.46 7.54 -27.74
C TYR A 154 -2.07 6.05 -27.62
N PHE A 155 -2.96 5.17 -28.09
CA PHE A 155 -2.72 3.71 -28.14
C PHE A 155 -3.02 3.15 -29.53
N ARG A 156 -2.27 2.11 -29.87
CA ARG A 156 -2.36 1.37 -31.13
C ARG A 156 -2.98 -0.02 -30.90
N PRO A 157 -3.43 -0.73 -31.94
CA PRO A 157 -3.94 -2.09 -31.81
C PRO A 157 -3.05 -3.04 -30.98
N ALA A 158 -1.73 -2.99 -31.17
CA ALA A 158 -0.75 -3.78 -30.41
C ALA A 158 -0.84 -3.54 -28.89
N ASP A 159 -1.29 -2.37 -28.44
CA ASP A 159 -1.43 -2.09 -27.01
C ASP A 159 -2.60 -2.85 -26.37
N GLY A 160 -3.65 -3.17 -27.13
CA GLY A 160 -4.71 -4.07 -26.69
C GLY A 160 -4.18 -5.48 -26.41
N LEU A 161 -3.35 -6.00 -27.33
CA LEU A 161 -2.64 -7.27 -27.13
C LEU A 161 -1.74 -7.23 -25.90
N LYS A 162 -0.90 -6.19 -25.77
CA LYS A 162 -0.03 -6.04 -24.59
C LYS A 162 -0.80 -5.95 -23.28
N ALA A 163 -1.96 -5.30 -23.28
CA ALA A 163 -2.82 -5.24 -22.10
C ALA A 163 -3.32 -6.64 -21.69
N ALA A 164 -3.74 -7.45 -22.66
CA ALA A 164 -4.13 -8.82 -22.39
C ALA A 164 -2.95 -9.67 -21.89
N LEU A 165 -1.77 -9.55 -22.52
CA LEU A 165 -0.56 -10.26 -22.08
C LEU A 165 -0.14 -9.91 -20.66
N ALA A 166 -0.24 -8.63 -20.26
CA ALA A 166 0.04 -8.22 -18.88
C ALA A 166 -1.00 -8.78 -17.90
N ALA A 167 -2.28 -8.74 -18.26
CA ALA A 167 -3.35 -9.30 -17.42
C ALA A 167 -3.25 -10.82 -17.21
N LEU A 168 -2.60 -11.58 -18.11
CA LEU A 168 -2.38 -13.03 -17.94
C LEU A 168 -1.59 -13.37 -16.68
N TRP A 169 -0.60 -12.54 -16.33
CA TRP A 169 0.27 -12.82 -15.19
C TRP A 169 -0.03 -11.93 -13.98
N VAL A 170 -0.50 -10.69 -14.18
CA VAL A 170 -0.90 -9.81 -13.06
C VAL A 170 -2.30 -10.15 -12.53
N GLY A 171 -3.21 -10.61 -13.40
CA GLY A 171 -4.61 -10.91 -13.04
C GLY A 171 -4.91 -12.36 -12.71
N GLY A 172 -4.26 -13.32 -13.39
CA GLY A 172 -4.52 -14.75 -13.21
C GLY A 172 -4.68 -15.50 -14.54
N PRO A 173 -4.16 -16.73 -14.70
CA PRO A 173 -3.76 -17.68 -13.64
C PRO A 173 -2.41 -17.36 -12.97
N GLY A 174 -1.68 -16.36 -13.46
CA GLY A 174 -0.32 -16.08 -13.01
C GLY A 174 0.68 -16.90 -13.82
N VAL A 175 1.95 -16.51 -13.73
CA VAL A 175 3.05 -17.39 -14.13
C VAL A 175 3.44 -18.19 -12.88
N PRO A 176 3.84 -19.47 -12.96
CA PRO A 176 4.37 -20.17 -11.78
C PRO A 176 5.83 -19.74 -11.51
N TYR A 177 6.08 -19.13 -10.35
CA TYR A 177 7.37 -18.47 -10.03
C TYR A 177 8.57 -19.39 -10.21
N GLU A 178 8.62 -20.51 -9.48
CA GLU A 178 9.75 -21.42 -9.52
C GLU A 178 9.95 -22.03 -10.91
N THR A 179 8.85 -22.35 -11.60
CA THR A 179 8.91 -22.92 -12.95
C THR A 179 9.53 -21.92 -13.92
N PHE A 180 9.13 -20.65 -13.85
CA PHE A 180 9.67 -19.61 -14.73
C PHE A 180 11.10 -19.20 -14.35
N LEU A 181 11.42 -19.12 -13.06
CA LEU A 181 12.79 -18.89 -12.59
C LEU A 181 13.74 -19.98 -13.08
N ASN A 182 13.33 -21.24 -12.98
CA ASN A 182 14.09 -22.38 -13.51
C ASN A 182 14.26 -22.30 -15.03
N ALA A 183 13.23 -21.86 -15.75
CA ALA A 183 13.30 -21.64 -17.19
C ALA A 183 14.30 -20.52 -17.56
N VAL A 184 14.25 -19.38 -16.86
CA VAL A 184 15.22 -18.29 -17.03
C VAL A 184 16.64 -18.77 -16.74
N ASN A 185 16.84 -19.56 -15.68
CA ASN A 185 18.15 -20.09 -15.33
C ASN A 185 18.69 -21.08 -16.36
N ALA A 186 17.82 -21.90 -16.95
CA ALA A 186 18.17 -22.88 -17.99
C ALA A 186 18.46 -22.26 -19.36
N ASP A 187 17.93 -21.07 -19.62
CA ASP A 187 18.11 -20.35 -20.88
C ASP A 187 19.36 -19.47 -20.89
N THR A 188 19.88 -19.15 -22.07
CA THR A 188 21.07 -18.29 -22.22
C THR A 188 20.71 -16.82 -22.41
N CYS A 189 19.48 -16.54 -22.86
CA CYS A 189 18.99 -15.19 -23.11
C CYS A 189 17.60 -14.93 -22.50
N VAL A 190 17.22 -13.66 -22.47
CA VAL A 190 15.86 -13.17 -22.13
C VAL A 190 15.39 -12.23 -23.23
N ALA A 191 14.10 -11.86 -23.21
CA ALA A 191 13.47 -11.22 -24.37
C ALA A 191 14.14 -9.92 -24.86
N ASP A 192 14.51 -9.00 -23.96
CA ASP A 192 15.17 -7.75 -24.36
C ASP A 192 16.16 -7.19 -23.34
N THR A 193 16.78 -6.06 -23.69
CA THR A 193 17.79 -5.38 -22.87
C THR A 193 17.27 -5.02 -21.48
N ARG A 194 16.02 -4.55 -21.37
CA ARG A 194 15.45 -4.14 -20.09
C ARG A 194 15.21 -5.34 -19.17
N ALA A 195 14.72 -6.45 -19.71
CA ALA A 195 14.58 -7.69 -18.96
C ALA A 195 15.93 -8.20 -18.43
N ALA A 196 16.98 -8.15 -19.27
CA ALA A 196 18.34 -8.53 -18.87
C ALA A 196 18.90 -7.63 -17.76
N GLU A 197 18.69 -6.31 -17.87
CA GLU A 197 19.14 -5.33 -16.88
C GLU A 197 18.44 -5.50 -15.53
N SER A 198 17.12 -5.71 -15.51
CA SER A 198 16.37 -5.93 -14.27
C SER A 198 16.82 -7.21 -13.55
N LEU A 199 16.97 -8.32 -14.29
CA LEU A 199 17.51 -9.57 -13.74
C LEU A 199 18.93 -9.42 -13.16
N LYS A 200 19.80 -8.69 -13.85
CA LYS A 200 21.17 -8.44 -13.37
C LYS A 200 21.18 -7.54 -12.13
N ARG A 201 20.30 -6.53 -12.08
CA ARG A 201 20.25 -5.54 -11.01
C ARG A 201 19.77 -6.14 -9.69
N ASP A 202 18.65 -6.87 -9.73
CA ASP A 202 17.96 -7.31 -8.51
C ASP A 202 17.32 -8.71 -8.61
N GLY A 203 17.40 -9.38 -9.77
CA GLY A 203 16.80 -10.70 -9.99
C GLY A 203 15.29 -10.66 -10.27
N SER A 204 14.68 -9.48 -10.45
CA SER A 204 13.24 -9.36 -10.69
C SER A 204 12.82 -9.97 -12.02
N LEU A 205 11.84 -10.88 -11.97
CA LEU A 205 11.31 -11.59 -13.13
C LEU A 205 10.23 -10.80 -13.91
N GLY A 206 9.74 -9.68 -13.40
CA GLY A 206 8.59 -8.97 -13.98
C GLY A 206 8.80 -8.56 -15.44
N ASP A 207 9.92 -7.87 -15.74
CA ASP A 207 10.27 -7.51 -17.12
C ASP A 207 10.51 -8.77 -17.97
N ALA A 208 11.15 -9.82 -17.42
CA ALA A 208 11.39 -11.07 -18.15
C ALA A 208 10.08 -11.78 -18.55
N VAL A 209 9.07 -11.77 -17.67
CA VAL A 209 7.73 -12.30 -17.97
C VAL A 209 7.03 -11.45 -19.04
N GLU A 210 6.92 -10.13 -18.81
CA GLU A 210 6.16 -9.24 -19.71
C GLU A 210 6.74 -9.24 -21.13
N LYS A 211 8.07 -9.10 -21.24
CA LYS A 211 8.75 -9.06 -22.53
C LYS A 211 8.84 -10.45 -23.16
N GLY A 212 8.95 -11.50 -22.35
CA GLY A 212 8.87 -12.89 -22.82
C GLY A 212 7.52 -13.22 -23.46
N PHE A 213 6.41 -12.73 -22.89
CA PHE A 213 5.08 -12.89 -23.49
C PHE A 213 4.98 -12.18 -24.84
N ALA A 214 5.63 -11.03 -25.02
CA ALA A 214 5.68 -10.37 -26.32
C ALA A 214 6.40 -11.23 -27.37
N VAL A 215 7.51 -11.88 -27.02
CA VAL A 215 8.19 -12.83 -27.94
C VAL A 215 7.30 -14.03 -28.23
N ALA A 216 6.68 -14.65 -27.21
CA ALA A 216 5.77 -15.77 -27.40
C ALA A 216 4.58 -15.41 -28.31
N ALA A 217 4.00 -14.22 -28.10
CA ALA A 217 2.93 -13.70 -28.95
C ALA A 217 3.42 -13.44 -30.39
N TYR A 218 4.64 -12.92 -30.57
CA TYR A 218 5.20 -12.74 -31.91
C TYR A 218 5.28 -14.06 -32.68
N LEU A 219 5.87 -15.08 -32.04
CA LEU A 219 6.02 -16.41 -32.62
C LEU A 219 4.68 -17.09 -32.94
N LYS A 220 3.62 -16.77 -32.19
CA LYS A 220 2.27 -17.32 -32.39
C LYS A 220 1.47 -16.58 -33.47
N LEU A 221 1.54 -15.25 -33.49
CA LEU A 221 0.62 -14.41 -34.26
C LEU A 221 1.18 -13.97 -35.61
N VAL A 222 2.49 -13.79 -35.72
CA VAL A 222 3.12 -13.27 -36.92
C VAL A 222 3.46 -14.42 -37.86
N LYS A 223 2.95 -14.35 -39.09
CA LYS A 223 3.22 -15.36 -40.12
C LYS A 223 4.59 -15.14 -40.76
N GLY A 224 5.32 -16.22 -40.99
CA GLY A 224 6.62 -16.22 -41.66
C GLY A 224 7.78 -16.53 -40.71
N THR A 225 9.01 -16.38 -41.19
CA THR A 225 10.21 -16.59 -40.38
C THR A 225 10.47 -15.35 -39.52
N PRO A 226 10.56 -15.48 -38.18
CA PRO A 226 10.88 -14.35 -37.30
C PRO A 226 12.24 -13.74 -37.64
N PRO A 227 12.45 -12.43 -37.42
CA PRO A 227 13.73 -11.77 -37.68
C PRO A 227 14.80 -12.03 -36.61
N PHE A 228 14.54 -12.98 -35.70
CA PHE A 228 15.41 -13.36 -34.59
C PHE A 228 15.32 -14.88 -34.35
N ASP A 229 16.38 -15.46 -33.80
CA ASP A 229 16.39 -16.86 -33.35
C ASP A 229 16.13 -16.92 -31.84
N ALA A 230 14.93 -17.35 -31.45
CA ALA A 230 14.52 -17.42 -30.06
C ALA A 230 14.97 -18.72 -29.34
N SER A 231 15.82 -19.54 -29.96
CA SER A 231 16.32 -20.79 -29.39
C SER A 231 17.02 -20.61 -28.03
N CYS A 232 17.65 -19.46 -27.81
CA CYS A 232 18.34 -19.12 -26.56
C CYS A 232 17.41 -18.94 -25.34
N MET A 233 16.11 -18.72 -25.56
CA MET A 233 15.08 -18.59 -24.51
C MET A 233 13.98 -19.67 -24.60
N SER A 234 14.32 -20.85 -25.10
CA SER A 234 13.35 -21.90 -25.41
C SER A 234 12.58 -22.42 -24.19
N ASN A 235 13.17 -22.43 -22.98
CA ASN A 235 12.47 -22.91 -21.79
C ASN A 235 11.46 -21.88 -21.28
N GLN A 236 11.81 -20.59 -21.31
CA GLN A 236 10.86 -19.50 -21.03
C GLN A 236 9.66 -19.56 -21.98
N LEU A 237 9.92 -19.76 -23.29
CA LEU A 237 8.87 -19.85 -24.30
C LEU A 237 7.96 -21.07 -24.13
N LYS A 238 8.45 -22.20 -23.61
CA LYS A 238 7.58 -23.34 -23.28
C LYS A 238 6.57 -22.98 -22.20
N VAL A 239 7.00 -22.23 -21.17
CA VAL A 239 6.12 -21.81 -20.06
C VAL A 239 5.11 -20.78 -20.57
N LEU A 240 5.59 -19.69 -21.16
CA LEU A 240 4.75 -18.56 -21.57
C LEU A 240 3.86 -18.92 -22.76
N GLY A 241 4.37 -19.71 -23.71
CA GLY A 241 3.61 -20.21 -24.85
C GLY A 241 2.43 -21.07 -24.42
N ALA A 242 2.63 -21.99 -23.47
CA ALA A 242 1.54 -22.82 -22.95
C ALA A 242 0.41 -21.99 -22.30
N ILE A 243 0.77 -20.94 -21.55
CA ILE A 243 -0.22 -20.02 -20.95
C ILE A 243 -0.95 -19.23 -22.03
N LEU A 244 -0.21 -18.74 -23.05
CA LEU A 244 -0.79 -18.00 -24.17
C LEU A 244 -1.74 -18.88 -25.00
N ASP A 245 -1.35 -20.12 -25.29
CA ASP A 245 -2.12 -21.08 -26.08
C ASP A 245 -3.47 -21.40 -25.41
N GLN A 246 -3.47 -21.59 -24.08
CA GLN A 246 -4.70 -21.80 -23.30
C GLN A 246 -5.72 -20.67 -23.43
N ARG A 247 -5.29 -19.47 -23.84
CA ARG A 247 -6.12 -18.27 -23.94
C ARG A 247 -6.40 -17.86 -25.36
N TRP A 248 -5.47 -18.12 -26.28
CA TRP A 248 -5.65 -17.74 -27.66
C TRP A 248 -6.46 -18.78 -28.45
N ASP A 249 -6.33 -20.06 -28.08
CA ASP A 249 -6.90 -21.19 -28.81
C ASP A 249 -8.11 -21.82 -28.08
N ALA A 250 -8.57 -21.21 -26.99
CA ALA A 250 -9.63 -21.76 -26.15
C ALA A 250 -10.96 -21.88 -26.92
N PRO A 251 -11.63 -23.05 -26.88
CA PRO A 251 -12.93 -23.22 -27.52
C PRO A 251 -14.07 -22.58 -26.71
N GLY A 252 -15.11 -22.12 -27.41
CA GLY A 252 -16.35 -21.62 -26.80
C GLY A 252 -16.56 -20.11 -26.93
N GLN A 253 -17.73 -19.65 -26.52
CA GLN A 253 -18.06 -18.23 -26.46
C GLN A 253 -17.72 -17.73 -25.04
N CYS A 254 -16.69 -16.89 -24.90
CA CYS A 254 -16.22 -16.31 -23.63
C CYS A 254 -15.59 -17.28 -22.59
N PRO A 255 -14.79 -18.29 -22.96
CA PRO A 255 -14.28 -19.21 -21.94
C PRO A 255 -13.42 -18.46 -20.92
N ASP A 256 -13.71 -18.71 -19.64
CA ASP A 256 -13.00 -18.17 -18.47
C ASP A 256 -12.95 -16.64 -18.36
N LYS A 257 -13.96 -15.96 -18.93
CA LYS A 257 -14.09 -14.51 -18.79
C LYS A 257 -14.26 -14.09 -17.33
N LYS A 258 -13.52 -13.07 -16.93
CA LYS A 258 -13.59 -12.50 -15.59
C LYS A 258 -14.62 -11.37 -15.53
N ALA A 259 -15.57 -11.49 -14.62
CA ALA A 259 -16.52 -10.41 -14.34
C ALA A 259 -15.79 -9.26 -13.59
N PRO A 260 -16.10 -7.99 -13.88
CA PRO A 260 -15.55 -6.87 -13.12
C PRO A 260 -16.15 -6.81 -11.72
N GLU A 261 -15.29 -6.54 -10.74
CA GLU A 261 -15.73 -6.14 -9.41
C GLU A 261 -16.19 -4.68 -9.47
N LEU A 262 -17.34 -4.37 -8.87
CA LEU A 262 -17.86 -3.00 -8.79
C LEU A 262 -17.94 -2.58 -7.33
N VAL A 263 -17.32 -1.45 -7.02
CA VAL A 263 -17.30 -0.89 -5.67
C VAL A 263 -17.95 0.49 -5.70
N LYS A 264 -18.86 0.70 -4.76
CA LYS A 264 -19.49 2.01 -4.56
C LYS A 264 -18.45 3.01 -4.09
N TYR A 265 -18.30 4.10 -4.83
CA TYR A 265 -17.41 5.19 -4.42
C TYR A 265 -17.85 5.81 -3.10
N ARG A 266 -16.86 6.13 -2.27
CA ARG A 266 -17.01 6.86 -1.03
C ARG A 266 -16.06 8.04 -1.08
N SER A 267 -16.59 9.25 -0.83
CA SER A 267 -15.77 10.46 -0.78
C SER A 267 -14.76 10.40 0.37
N VAL A 268 -13.84 11.35 0.41
CA VAL A 268 -12.92 11.55 1.54
C VAL A 268 -13.29 12.87 2.19
N LEU A 269 -13.45 12.88 3.52
CA LEU A 269 -13.85 14.07 4.27
C LEU A 269 -12.69 15.07 4.37
N PHE A 270 -11.48 14.59 4.66
CA PHE A 270 -10.26 15.37 4.80
C PHE A 270 -9.26 15.02 3.69
N SER A 271 -9.52 15.50 2.47
CA SER A 271 -8.66 15.21 1.30
C SER A 271 -7.25 15.80 1.43
N ALA A 272 -7.07 16.84 2.23
CA ALA A 272 -5.77 17.45 2.55
C ALA A 272 -5.07 16.78 3.76
N GLY A 273 -5.61 15.68 4.28
CA GLY A 273 -5.14 15.02 5.49
C GLY A 273 -5.89 15.45 6.75
N ILE A 274 -5.85 14.60 7.77
CA ILE A 274 -6.52 14.85 9.06
C ILE A 274 -5.86 16.00 9.83
N GLU A 275 -4.64 16.36 9.44
CA GLU A 275 -3.82 17.38 10.09
C GLU A 275 -4.44 18.76 10.04
N VAL A 276 -5.41 18.99 9.16
CA VAL A 276 -6.20 20.23 9.13
C VAL A 276 -6.87 20.53 10.47
N LEU A 277 -7.18 19.49 11.25
CA LEU A 277 -7.75 19.62 12.60
C LEU A 277 -6.74 20.19 13.62
N ASN A 278 -5.44 20.03 13.40
CA ASN A 278 -4.39 20.48 14.32
C ASN A 278 -4.29 22.01 14.43
N THR A 279 -4.93 22.76 13.53
CA THR A 279 -5.01 24.23 13.59
C THR A 279 -5.81 24.75 14.79
N ASP A 280 -6.66 23.90 15.38
CA ASP A 280 -7.44 24.18 16.57
C ASP A 280 -7.27 23.02 17.58
N PRO A 281 -6.11 22.96 18.25
CA PRO A 281 -5.69 21.82 19.04
C PRO A 281 -6.63 21.58 20.22
N VAL A 282 -6.78 20.32 20.59
CA VAL A 282 -7.63 19.93 21.70
C VAL A 282 -7.00 20.36 23.05
N PRO A 283 -7.82 20.64 24.09
CA PRO A 283 -7.31 20.91 25.44
C PRO A 283 -6.43 19.76 25.96
N GLY A 284 -5.55 20.00 26.92
CA GLY A 284 -4.71 18.96 27.51
C GLY A 284 -4.44 19.19 28.99
N SER A 285 -4.08 18.12 29.68
CA SER A 285 -3.61 18.15 31.06
C SER A 285 -2.15 18.57 31.12
N ARG A 286 -1.80 19.37 32.14
CA ARG A 286 -0.42 19.78 32.36
C ARG A 286 0.36 18.70 33.12
N PRO A 287 1.67 18.62 32.95
CA PRO A 287 2.49 17.78 33.82
C PRO A 287 2.48 18.37 35.24
N ALA A 288 2.10 17.56 36.23
CA ALA A 288 2.27 17.87 37.64
C ALA A 288 3.74 17.67 38.09
N GLU A 289 4.41 16.66 37.52
CA GLU A 289 5.80 16.34 37.83
C GLU A 289 6.50 15.77 36.59
N VAL A 290 7.74 16.18 36.36
CA VAL A 290 8.63 15.62 35.33
C VAL A 290 9.96 15.28 35.99
N VAL A 291 10.25 13.99 36.14
CA VAL A 291 11.46 13.49 36.80
C VAL A 291 12.36 12.82 35.78
N TYR A 292 13.58 13.34 35.64
CA TYR A 292 14.61 12.66 34.84
C TYR A 292 14.95 11.30 35.45
N TRP A 293 14.94 10.25 34.63
CA TRP A 293 15.39 8.92 34.99
C TRP A 293 16.89 8.81 34.67
N PRO A 294 17.78 8.78 35.68
CA PRO A 294 19.21 8.73 35.42
C PRO A 294 19.64 7.42 34.76
N LYS A 295 20.50 7.50 33.74
CA LYS A 295 20.97 6.33 32.95
C LYS A 295 21.55 5.19 33.79
N PHE A 296 22.16 5.49 34.94
CA PHE A 296 22.69 4.45 35.84
C PHE A 296 21.60 3.60 36.50
N LYS A 297 20.34 4.05 36.49
CA LYS A 297 19.17 3.27 36.91
C LYS A 297 18.63 2.38 35.78
N GLY A 298 19.38 2.22 34.69
CA GLY A 298 18.99 1.41 33.54
C GLY A 298 18.04 2.13 32.59
N TYR A 299 17.58 1.40 31.58
CA TYR A 299 16.69 1.87 30.53
C TYR A 299 15.45 0.97 30.46
N PRO A 300 14.26 1.50 30.13
CA PRO A 300 13.16 0.67 29.68
C PRO A 300 13.60 -0.13 28.46
N GLU A 301 13.45 -1.46 28.50
CA GLU A 301 13.86 -2.41 27.46
C GLU A 301 13.36 -1.98 26.08
N PHE A 302 12.11 -1.54 25.99
CA PHE A 302 11.52 -1.05 24.75
C PHE A 302 12.30 0.14 24.18
N CYS A 303 12.48 1.19 24.97
CA CYS A 303 13.21 2.39 24.54
C CYS A 303 14.65 2.07 24.15
N TRP A 304 15.29 1.17 24.89
CA TRP A 304 16.65 0.70 24.60
C TRP A 304 16.73 -0.05 23.27
N ASN A 305 15.77 -0.93 23.00
CA ASN A 305 15.76 -1.73 21.78
C ASN A 305 15.41 -0.88 20.56
N GLU A 306 14.35 -0.08 20.61
CA GLU A 306 13.93 0.75 19.48
C GLU A 306 14.95 1.85 19.16
N ALA A 307 15.67 2.38 20.14
CA ALA A 307 16.77 3.31 19.88
C ALA A 307 17.86 2.69 18.99
N ARG A 308 18.18 1.40 19.20
CA ARG A 308 19.20 0.65 18.44
C ARG A 308 18.68 0.06 17.14
N ALA A 309 17.38 0.18 16.86
CA ALA A 309 16.83 -0.25 15.58
C ALA A 309 17.41 0.60 14.45
N GLN A 310 17.62 -0.01 13.28
CA GLN A 310 18.00 0.73 12.07
C GLN A 310 16.87 1.68 11.66
N ARG A 311 17.24 2.81 11.05
CA ARG A 311 16.28 3.80 10.55
C ARG A 311 15.51 3.25 9.35
N SER A 312 16.21 2.63 8.42
CA SER A 312 15.63 1.92 7.27
C SER A 312 16.61 0.89 6.71
N ASN A 313 16.19 0.15 5.69
CA ASN A 313 17.09 -0.77 4.96
C ASN A 313 18.25 -0.03 4.27
N ASP A 314 18.04 1.23 3.89
CA ASP A 314 19.02 2.07 3.20
C ASP A 314 19.81 2.98 4.15
N ASP A 315 19.29 3.24 5.35
CA ASP A 315 19.96 3.99 6.42
C ASP A 315 20.21 3.10 7.64
N LEU A 316 21.39 2.49 7.66
CA LEU A 316 21.84 1.57 8.69
C LEU A 316 22.16 2.24 10.04
N ARG A 317 22.07 3.57 10.13
CA ARG A 317 22.27 4.27 11.41
C ARG A 317 21.16 3.89 12.40
N PRO A 318 21.45 3.87 13.71
CA PRO A 318 20.41 3.67 14.72
C PRO A 318 19.40 4.84 14.69
N ARG A 319 18.15 4.56 15.06
CA ARG A 319 17.12 5.60 15.24
C ARG A 319 17.56 6.62 16.30
N CYS A 320 18.22 6.15 17.36
CA CYS A 320 18.78 6.98 18.41
C CYS A 320 20.06 6.38 18.98
N GLU A 321 21.14 7.14 18.97
CA GLU A 321 22.37 6.74 19.67
C GLU A 321 22.08 6.53 21.17
N PRO A 322 22.50 5.42 21.80
CA PRO A 322 22.23 5.14 23.22
C PRO A 322 22.61 6.26 24.19
N ARG A 323 23.66 7.02 23.85
CA ARG A 323 24.10 8.18 24.63
C ARG A 323 23.14 9.37 24.55
N ARG A 324 22.36 9.45 23.48
CA ARG A 324 21.37 10.51 23.20
C ARG A 324 19.97 10.16 23.69
N LEU A 325 19.73 8.90 24.04
CA LEU A 325 18.48 8.44 24.63
C LEU A 325 18.35 8.93 26.07
N ASN A 326 17.30 9.72 26.34
CA ASN A 326 16.93 10.21 27.65
C ASN A 326 15.58 9.64 28.05
N VAL A 327 15.36 9.43 29.35
CA VAL A 327 14.16 8.82 29.90
C VAL A 327 13.62 9.72 31.01
N PHE A 328 12.30 9.92 31.02
CA PHE A 328 11.60 10.78 31.96
C PHE A 328 10.37 10.06 32.50
N ASN A 329 10.12 10.23 33.79
CA ASN A 329 8.86 9.87 34.43
C ASN A 329 8.00 11.13 34.48
N VAL A 330 6.80 11.06 33.92
CA VAL A 330 5.88 12.20 33.82
C VAL A 330 4.57 11.87 34.51
N THR A 331 4.20 12.69 35.49
CA THR A 331 2.91 12.63 36.19
C THR A 331 2.05 13.79 35.69
N TYR A 332 0.80 13.53 35.31
CA TYR A 332 -0.14 14.55 34.84
C TYR A 332 -1.14 14.93 35.94
N GLU A 333 -1.57 16.20 35.96
CA GLU A 333 -2.45 16.77 37.00
C GLU A 333 -3.81 16.05 37.11
N ASP A 334 -4.32 15.51 36.01
CA ASP A 334 -5.58 14.77 35.92
C ASP A 334 -5.47 13.29 36.33
N CYS A 335 -4.26 12.81 36.61
CA CYS A 335 -4.01 11.43 37.03
C CYS A 335 -2.94 11.34 38.14
N PRO A 336 -3.15 12.01 39.29
CA PRO A 336 -2.16 12.06 40.37
C PRO A 336 -1.93 10.70 41.04
N ASP A 337 -2.91 9.79 40.98
CA ASP A 337 -2.88 8.48 41.65
C ASP A 337 -2.34 7.34 40.76
N GLN A 338 -1.75 7.65 39.59
CA GLN A 338 -1.19 6.67 38.68
C GLN A 338 0.34 6.63 38.70
N ASP A 339 0.89 5.48 38.30
CA ASP A 339 2.33 5.39 38.04
C ASP A 339 2.71 6.35 36.90
N PRO A 340 3.78 7.15 37.06
CA PRO A 340 4.21 8.09 36.03
C PRO A 340 4.39 7.43 34.66
N TRP A 341 4.03 8.15 33.60
CA TRP A 341 4.30 7.72 32.24
C TRP A 341 5.80 7.80 31.97
N VAL A 342 6.35 6.71 31.46
CA VAL A 342 7.75 6.67 31.05
C VAL A 342 7.82 7.16 29.61
N ILE A 343 8.38 8.35 29.44
CA ILE A 343 8.58 9.00 28.16
C ILE A 343 10.08 8.98 27.83
N CYS A 344 10.40 8.38 26.70
CA CYS A 344 11.74 8.33 26.16
C CYS A 344 11.88 9.37 25.05
N HIS A 345 13.02 10.05 25.01
CA HIS A 345 13.26 11.14 24.07
C HIS A 345 14.70 11.07 23.59
N CYS A 346 14.88 10.97 22.27
CA CYS A 346 16.21 11.13 21.70
C CYS A 346 16.54 12.62 21.57
N SER A 347 17.74 13.01 21.99
CA SER A 347 18.17 14.41 21.92
C SER A 347 18.35 15.00 20.51
N ASP A 348 18.24 14.22 19.42
CA ASP A 348 18.10 14.71 18.03
C ASP A 348 16.67 14.71 17.51
N ALA A 349 15.70 14.16 18.26
CA ALA A 349 14.31 14.19 17.80
C ALA A 349 13.91 15.63 17.49
N GLN A 350 13.25 15.82 16.34
CA GLN A 350 12.76 17.14 15.92
C GLN A 350 11.83 17.76 16.99
N GLN A 351 11.01 16.92 17.63
CA GLN A 351 10.13 17.33 18.71
C GLN A 351 10.92 17.64 19.99
N SER A 352 10.64 18.79 20.60
CA SER A 352 11.12 19.09 21.94
C SER A 352 10.49 18.14 22.99
N LEU A 353 11.16 17.91 24.12
CA LEU A 353 10.58 17.13 25.22
C LEU A 353 9.26 17.74 25.71
N ASP A 354 9.20 19.07 25.79
CA ASP A 354 8.00 19.79 26.23
C ASP A 354 6.83 19.58 25.26
N ASP A 355 7.08 19.55 23.95
CA ASP A 355 6.07 19.22 22.96
C ASP A 355 5.56 17.78 23.11
N VAL A 356 6.47 16.82 23.28
CA VAL A 356 6.10 15.41 23.52
C VAL A 356 5.21 15.29 24.77
N ILE A 357 5.62 15.92 25.88
CA ILE A 357 4.86 15.90 27.15
C ILE A 357 3.50 16.57 26.97
N ARG A 358 3.44 17.72 26.30
CA ARG A 358 2.19 18.45 26.04
C ARG A 358 1.23 17.61 25.18
N ARG A 359 1.71 17.00 24.10
CA ARG A 359 0.89 16.18 23.18
C ARG A 359 0.36 14.92 23.84
N VAL A 360 1.17 14.25 24.65
CA VAL A 360 0.68 13.14 25.50
C VAL A 360 -0.34 13.64 26.53
N GLY A 361 -0.14 14.84 27.09
CA GLY A 361 -1.11 15.49 27.98
C GLY A 361 -2.45 15.82 27.32
N GLN A 362 -2.47 16.00 25.99
CA GLN A 362 -3.69 16.21 25.22
C GLN A 362 -4.52 14.93 25.05
N LEU A 363 -3.97 13.74 25.25
CA LEU A 363 -4.76 12.51 25.24
C LEU A 363 -5.69 12.47 26.47
N PRO A 364 -6.98 12.12 26.33
CA PRO A 364 -7.84 11.89 27.49
C PRO A 364 -7.24 10.86 28.45
N PRO A 365 -7.46 10.99 29.77
CA PRO A 365 -6.77 10.17 30.78
C PRO A 365 -7.02 8.67 30.65
N GLY A 366 -8.22 8.25 30.26
CA GLY A 366 -8.56 6.85 29.97
C GLY A 366 -7.80 6.31 28.76
N LEU A 367 -7.85 7.01 27.63
CA LEU A 367 -7.05 6.67 26.44
C LEU A 367 -5.55 6.59 26.76
N ARG A 368 -5.02 7.62 27.41
CA ARG A 368 -3.61 7.68 27.82
C ARG A 368 -3.21 6.54 28.76
N SER A 369 -4.15 5.95 29.50
CA SER A 369 -3.92 4.81 30.38
C SER A 369 -3.77 3.47 29.63
N HIS A 370 -4.19 3.39 28.37
CA HIS A 370 -3.91 2.21 27.54
C HIS A 370 -2.46 2.18 27.03
N MET A 371 -1.80 3.33 26.96
CA MET A 371 -0.39 3.46 26.56
C MET A 371 0.57 3.15 27.71
N ILE A 372 1.58 2.32 27.42
CA ILE A 372 2.62 1.96 28.39
C ILE A 372 3.81 2.92 28.30
N HIS A 373 4.38 3.03 27.10
CA HIS A 373 5.55 3.86 26.80
C HIS A 373 5.31 4.72 25.58
N LEU A 374 6.03 5.84 25.53
CA LEU A 374 6.22 6.60 24.30
C LEU A 374 7.70 6.92 24.09
N ILE A 375 8.17 6.84 22.84
CA ILE A 375 9.50 7.31 22.45
C ILE A 375 9.43 8.21 21.22
N ALA A 376 10.17 9.33 21.25
CA ALA A 376 10.31 10.24 20.11
C ALA A 376 11.70 10.12 19.47
N PHE A 377 11.71 10.02 18.13
CA PHE A 377 12.90 9.84 17.30
C PHE A 377 13.04 10.91 16.22
N GLU A 378 14.27 11.06 15.75
CA GLU A 378 14.58 11.87 14.58
C GLU A 378 14.16 11.15 13.29
N HIS A 379 13.49 11.85 12.37
CA HIS A 379 13.19 11.31 11.04
C HIS A 379 12.95 12.42 10.00
N SER A 380 13.31 12.17 8.74
CA SER A 380 13.10 13.14 7.64
C SER A 380 11.63 13.31 7.23
N SER A 381 10.79 12.36 7.62
CA SER A 381 9.35 12.34 7.37
C SER A 381 8.60 12.40 8.71
N VAL A 382 7.35 12.88 8.69
CA VAL A 382 6.46 12.85 9.85
C VAL A 382 5.83 11.48 9.95
N GLY A 383 5.91 10.84 11.12
CA GLY A 383 5.43 9.46 11.27
C GLY A 383 5.05 9.07 12.69
N GLY A 384 4.36 7.94 12.78
CA GLY A 384 3.99 7.28 14.03
C GLY A 384 4.10 5.76 13.89
N ALA A 385 4.11 5.06 15.02
CA ALA A 385 3.96 3.62 15.04
C ALA A 385 3.50 3.13 16.42
N ALA A 386 2.57 2.18 16.43
CA ALA A 386 2.12 1.49 17.63
C ALA A 386 2.55 0.02 17.63
N VAL A 387 3.20 -0.42 18.70
CA VAL A 387 3.52 -1.85 18.90
C VAL A 387 2.40 -2.51 19.71
N LEU A 388 1.36 -2.95 19.00
CA LEU A 388 0.08 -3.38 19.55
C LEU A 388 0.14 -4.46 20.64
N PRO A 389 0.98 -5.52 20.56
CA PRO A 389 1.05 -6.51 21.64
C PRO A 389 1.45 -5.91 22.99
N TRP A 390 2.08 -4.73 22.97
CA TRP A 390 2.65 -4.08 24.14
C TRP A 390 2.11 -2.66 24.39
N ASN A 391 1.22 -2.12 23.55
CA ASN A 391 0.70 -0.75 23.65
C ASN A 391 1.79 0.32 23.85
N MET A 392 2.83 0.23 23.03
CA MET A 392 3.96 1.16 23.05
C MET A 392 3.94 2.00 21.79
N VAL A 393 4.18 3.31 21.94
CA VAL A 393 4.06 4.28 20.85
C VAL A 393 5.43 4.84 20.50
N MET A 394 5.68 4.98 19.21
CA MET A 394 6.82 5.70 18.64
C MET A 394 6.33 6.87 17.82
N ILE A 395 7.06 7.98 17.88
CA ILE A 395 6.77 9.18 17.13
C ILE A 395 8.04 9.61 16.39
N PHE A 396 7.87 10.03 15.14
CA PHE A 396 8.95 10.36 14.22
C PHE A 396 8.76 11.75 13.61
N GLY A 397 9.86 12.50 13.51
CA GLY A 397 9.85 13.82 12.87
C GLY A 397 9.00 14.85 13.62
N GLU A 398 8.46 15.82 12.88
CA GLU A 398 7.63 16.91 13.40
C GLU A 398 6.15 16.52 13.56
N ALA A 399 5.88 15.41 14.25
CA ALA A 399 4.53 14.85 14.40
C ALA A 399 3.53 15.78 15.09
N GLN A 400 2.32 15.86 14.54
CA GLN A 400 1.29 16.75 15.06
C GLN A 400 0.35 16.04 16.05
N ASP A 401 -0.59 16.79 16.65
CA ASP A 401 -1.52 16.27 17.68
C ASP A 401 -2.31 15.05 17.17
N SER A 402 -2.74 15.08 15.90
CA SER A 402 -3.45 13.98 15.24
C SER A 402 -2.66 12.67 15.22
N VAL A 403 -1.34 12.71 15.02
CA VAL A 403 -0.49 11.50 15.01
C VAL A 403 -0.47 10.85 16.40
N TYR A 404 -0.31 11.64 17.47
CA TYR A 404 -0.37 11.12 18.84
C TYR A 404 -1.72 10.47 19.15
N MET A 405 -2.82 11.10 18.70
CA MET A 405 -4.16 10.54 18.87
C MET A 405 -4.37 9.27 18.05
N HIS A 406 -3.82 9.21 16.84
CA HIS A 406 -3.85 8.05 15.96
C HIS A 406 -3.18 6.85 16.63
N GLU A 407 -1.91 6.99 17.04
CA GLU A 407 -1.15 5.91 17.69
C GLU A 407 -1.74 5.49 19.04
N ALA A 408 -2.30 6.45 19.79
CA ALA A 408 -3.01 6.12 21.02
C ALA A 408 -4.29 5.33 20.76
N SER A 409 -4.99 5.60 19.65
CA SER A 409 -6.20 4.88 19.26
C SER A 409 -5.90 3.41 18.96
N HIS A 410 -4.78 3.12 18.30
CA HIS A 410 -4.27 1.76 18.11
C HIS A 410 -4.14 0.98 19.44
N CYS A 411 -3.76 1.64 20.55
CA CYS A 411 -3.59 0.99 21.86
C CYS A 411 -4.91 0.54 22.52
N ILE A 412 -6.06 1.13 22.13
CA ILE A 412 -7.38 0.78 22.68
C ILE A 412 -8.19 -0.14 21.75
N ASP A 413 -7.90 -0.14 20.45
CA ASP A 413 -8.62 -0.92 19.43
C ASP A 413 -8.81 -2.41 19.81
N ARG A 414 -7.73 -3.09 20.23
CA ARG A 414 -7.75 -4.51 20.67
C ARG A 414 -8.51 -5.45 19.71
N GLY A 415 -8.43 -5.21 18.40
CA GLY A 415 -9.11 -6.01 17.37
C GLY A 415 -10.55 -5.60 17.07
N PHE A 416 -11.06 -4.51 17.63
CA PHE A 416 -12.42 -4.05 17.37
C PHE A 416 -12.62 -3.64 15.91
N TYR A 417 -11.59 -3.11 15.24
CA TYR A 417 -11.61 -2.84 13.80
C TYR A 417 -12.05 -4.06 12.96
N ALA A 418 -11.74 -5.27 13.41
CA ALA A 418 -12.08 -6.51 12.71
C ALA A 418 -13.48 -7.05 13.08
N SER A 419 -14.15 -6.46 14.08
CA SER A 419 -15.45 -6.90 14.57
C SER A 419 -16.56 -6.69 13.53
N GLU A 420 -17.60 -7.53 13.60
CA GLU A 420 -18.80 -7.36 12.76
C GLU A 420 -19.47 -6.00 12.99
N THR A 421 -19.44 -5.50 14.23
CA THR A 421 -19.98 -4.18 14.59
C THR A 421 -19.28 -3.07 13.83
N PHE A 422 -17.95 -3.02 13.85
CA PHE A 422 -17.18 -1.99 13.14
C PHE A 422 -17.33 -2.14 11.62
N ARG A 423 -17.23 -3.36 11.08
CA ARG A 423 -17.39 -3.62 9.64
C ARG A 423 -18.77 -3.24 9.12
N THR A 424 -19.82 -3.47 9.91
CA THR A 424 -21.20 -3.05 9.57
C THR A 424 -21.36 -1.54 9.61
N ALA A 425 -20.74 -0.86 10.57
CA ALA A 425 -20.74 0.60 10.65
C ALA A 425 -20.02 1.21 9.44
N LYS A 426 -18.78 0.76 9.18
CA LYS A 426 -18.00 1.08 7.99
C LYS A 426 -18.81 0.85 6.71
N ALA A 427 -19.55 -0.25 6.58
CA ALA A 427 -20.34 -0.55 5.39
C ALA A 427 -21.43 0.51 5.09
N LYS A 428 -21.94 1.18 6.12
CA LYS A 428 -23.02 2.17 6.05
C LYS A 428 -22.53 3.61 5.87
N ASP A 429 -21.27 3.89 6.17
CA ASP A 429 -20.68 5.21 5.96
C ASP A 429 -20.49 5.50 4.46
N SER A 430 -20.72 6.76 4.08
CA SER A 430 -20.70 7.22 2.68
C SER A 430 -19.39 7.89 2.28
N CYS A 431 -18.48 8.08 3.23
CA CYS A 431 -17.15 8.61 3.00
C CYS A 431 -16.09 7.90 3.88
N TRP A 432 -14.84 8.26 3.69
CA TRP A 432 -13.68 7.91 4.53
C TRP A 432 -13.15 9.17 5.24
N PRO A 433 -12.51 9.07 6.42
CA PRO A 433 -11.85 10.21 7.04
C PRO A 433 -10.79 10.84 6.12
N THR A 434 -9.82 10.05 5.69
CA THR A 434 -8.65 10.47 4.87
C THR A 434 -8.40 9.48 3.73
N HIS A 435 -7.46 9.78 2.82
CA HIS A 435 -6.99 8.77 1.86
C HIS A 435 -6.22 7.65 2.56
N TYR A 436 -5.42 7.98 3.56
CA TYR A 436 -4.66 7.02 4.38
C TYR A 436 -5.57 5.98 5.04
N SER A 437 -6.69 6.39 5.63
CA SER A 437 -7.66 5.50 6.29
C SER A 437 -8.25 4.38 5.42
N LYS A 438 -8.02 4.41 4.09
CA LYS A 438 -8.43 3.35 3.15
C LYS A 438 -7.45 2.17 3.13
N SER A 439 -6.23 2.33 3.64
CA SER A 439 -5.15 1.35 3.56
C SER A 439 -5.48 0.06 4.31
N ALA A 440 -6.05 0.18 5.51
CA ALA A 440 -6.51 -0.95 6.32
C ALA A 440 -7.61 -0.52 7.29
N ASP A 441 -8.42 -1.49 7.73
CA ASP A 441 -9.52 -1.26 8.67
C ASP A 441 -9.03 -0.80 10.05
N ILE A 442 -7.81 -1.18 10.41
CA ILE A 442 -7.15 -0.73 11.64
C ILE A 442 -6.80 0.76 11.57
N GLU A 443 -6.30 1.25 10.42
CA GLU A 443 -6.06 2.68 10.20
C GLU A 443 -7.35 3.48 10.15
N LEU A 444 -8.41 2.90 9.58
CA LEU A 444 -9.73 3.51 9.63
C LEU A 444 -10.22 3.69 11.07
N PHE A 445 -10.01 2.70 11.93
CA PHE A 445 -10.38 2.81 13.34
C PHE A 445 -9.62 3.95 14.01
N ALA A 446 -8.29 4.01 13.83
CA ALA A 446 -7.47 5.04 14.43
C ALA A 446 -7.86 6.45 13.95
N GLU A 447 -8.07 6.65 12.64
CA GLU A 447 -8.50 7.92 12.05
C GLU A 447 -9.90 8.36 12.51
N ILE A 448 -10.88 7.46 12.58
CA ILE A 448 -12.19 7.79 13.17
C ILE A 448 -12.03 8.13 14.67
N GLY A 449 -11.09 7.48 15.37
CA GLY A 449 -10.73 7.80 16.75
C GLY A 449 -10.24 9.24 16.91
N VAL A 450 -9.34 9.71 16.04
CA VAL A 450 -8.89 11.11 16.01
C VAL A 450 -10.06 12.06 15.78
N LEU A 451 -10.92 11.81 14.78
CA LEU A 451 -12.13 12.61 14.53
C LEU A 451 -13.02 12.69 15.77
N TYR A 452 -13.24 11.57 16.44
CA TYR A 452 -14.04 11.51 17.66
C TYR A 452 -13.41 12.33 18.80
N LEU A 453 -12.10 12.22 19.00
CA LEU A 453 -11.37 12.99 20.03
C LEU A 453 -11.49 14.49 19.79
N TYR A 454 -11.39 14.94 18.54
CA TYR A 454 -11.66 16.33 18.18
C TYR A 454 -13.13 16.71 18.40
N ASP A 455 -14.10 15.87 18.02
CA ASP A 455 -15.53 16.15 18.20
C ASP A 455 -15.96 16.25 19.68
N LYS A 456 -15.31 15.47 20.57
CA LYS A 456 -15.61 15.43 22.00
C LYS A 456 -14.66 16.25 22.88
N SER A 457 -13.88 17.14 22.27
CA SER A 457 -12.89 17.97 22.97
C SER A 457 -13.45 19.25 23.62
N GLY A 458 -14.78 19.46 23.58
CA GLY A 458 -15.45 20.70 24.03
C GLY A 458 -15.84 21.63 22.90
N LYS A 459 -15.35 21.37 21.68
CA LYS A 459 -15.82 21.94 20.42
C LYS A 459 -16.09 20.77 19.46
N THR A 460 -17.14 20.80 18.66
CA THR A 460 -17.48 19.73 17.73
C THR A 460 -16.74 19.87 16.40
N LEU A 461 -16.78 18.85 15.54
CA LEU A 461 -16.25 18.97 14.17
C LEU A 461 -17.03 20.02 13.36
N ILE A 462 -18.35 20.11 13.53
CA ILE A 462 -19.20 21.11 12.87
C ILE A 462 -18.79 22.53 13.29
N GLN A 463 -18.50 22.75 14.58
CA GLN A 463 -18.01 24.04 15.06
C GLN A 463 -16.60 24.38 14.55
N ARG A 464 -15.84 23.39 14.07
CA ARG A 464 -14.57 23.57 13.36
C ARG A 464 -14.73 23.73 11.84
N GLY A 465 -15.97 23.68 11.33
CA GLY A 465 -16.25 23.83 9.90
C GLY A 465 -16.23 22.53 9.09
N HIS A 466 -16.26 21.37 9.76
CA HIS A 466 -16.24 20.06 9.11
C HIS A 466 -17.53 19.30 9.43
N ASP A 467 -18.25 18.83 8.42
CA ASP A 467 -19.47 18.02 8.60
C ASP A 467 -19.13 16.52 8.55
N PRO A 468 -19.16 15.80 9.69
CA PRO A 468 -18.83 14.38 9.73
C PRO A 468 -20.02 13.46 9.44
N ALA A 469 -21.18 13.98 8.96
CA ALA A 469 -22.39 13.18 8.77
C ALA A 469 -22.18 11.93 7.89
N CYS A 470 -21.24 11.97 6.96
CA CYS A 470 -20.90 10.81 6.11
C CYS A 470 -20.19 9.67 6.85
N LEU A 471 -19.68 9.90 8.07
CA LEU A 471 -19.03 8.94 8.97
C LEU A 471 -19.87 8.62 10.22
N ALA A 472 -21.15 9.00 10.23
CA ALA A 472 -21.98 8.94 11.42
C ALA A 472 -22.08 7.53 12.05
N ASN A 473 -22.01 6.46 11.23
CA ASN A 473 -22.09 5.10 11.75
C ASN A 473 -20.77 4.68 12.40
N GLY A 474 -19.63 4.95 11.76
CA GLY A 474 -18.31 4.69 12.30
C GLY A 474 -18.06 5.45 13.60
N LEU A 475 -18.39 6.75 13.64
CA LEU A 475 -18.29 7.56 14.86
C LEU A 475 -19.16 7.01 15.99
N LYS A 476 -20.37 6.56 15.68
CA LYS A 476 -21.26 5.92 16.67
C LYS A 476 -20.71 4.57 17.15
N ALA A 477 -20.12 3.78 16.27
CA ALA A 477 -19.53 2.48 16.63
C ALA A 477 -18.32 2.67 17.56
N ILE A 478 -17.46 3.66 17.27
CA ILE A 478 -16.35 4.03 18.14
C ILE A 478 -16.86 4.53 19.48
N ASP A 479 -17.81 5.48 19.49
CA ASP A 479 -18.43 6.00 20.72
C ASP A 479 -18.90 4.88 21.65
N ALA A 480 -19.61 3.89 21.09
CA ALA A 480 -20.13 2.75 21.85
C ALA A 480 -19.03 1.79 22.34
N TYR A 481 -17.91 1.68 21.62
CA TYR A 481 -16.81 0.77 21.95
C TYR A 481 -15.85 1.37 22.98
N VAL A 482 -15.33 2.56 22.69
CA VAL A 482 -14.32 3.23 23.54
C VAL A 482 -14.95 3.92 24.75
N GLY A 483 -16.24 4.25 24.67
CA GLY A 483 -17.00 4.84 25.77
C GLY A 483 -16.35 6.08 26.36
N LEU A 484 -16.23 6.11 27.70
CA LEU A 484 -15.67 7.24 28.45
C LEU A 484 -14.17 7.44 28.23
N ASP A 485 -13.43 6.46 27.68
CA ASP A 485 -11.98 6.57 27.54
C ASP A 485 -11.56 7.69 26.59
N TYR A 486 -12.40 8.04 25.60
CA TYR A 486 -12.19 9.19 24.71
C TYR A 486 -12.88 10.49 25.17
N GLN A 487 -13.80 10.43 26.14
CA GLN A 487 -14.61 11.58 26.53
C GLN A 487 -13.95 12.38 27.65
N ARG A 488 -13.33 13.54 27.36
CA ARG A 488 -12.61 14.35 28.37
C ARG A 488 -13.37 14.59 29.68
N GLY A 489 -14.65 14.94 29.61
CA GLY A 489 -15.47 15.29 30.77
C GLY A 489 -15.86 14.11 31.69
N GLY A 490 -15.64 12.87 31.26
CA GLY A 490 -15.97 11.65 32.03
C GLY A 490 -14.85 10.62 32.10
N SER A 491 -13.76 10.80 31.34
CA SER A 491 -12.61 9.92 31.30
C SER A 491 -11.84 9.97 32.63
N LYS A 492 -11.39 8.81 33.10
CA LYS A 492 -10.55 8.70 34.29
C LYS A 492 -9.39 7.77 33.99
N CYS A 493 -8.25 8.06 34.59
CA CYS A 493 -7.15 7.11 34.54
C CYS A 493 -7.50 5.81 35.29
N PHE A 494 -6.94 4.72 34.81
CA PHE A 494 -7.00 3.41 35.45
C PHE A 494 -5.60 2.81 35.56
N LYS A 495 -5.45 1.76 36.37
CA LYS A 495 -4.15 1.10 36.56
C LYS A 495 -3.64 0.53 35.23
N ARG A 496 -2.58 1.14 34.71
CA ARG A 496 -1.95 0.76 33.43
C ARG A 496 -1.30 -0.62 33.52
N LYS A 497 -1.11 -1.25 32.36
CA LYS A 497 -0.22 -2.41 32.26
C LYS A 497 1.20 -2.02 32.71
N PRO A 498 1.98 -2.93 33.31
CA PRO A 498 3.32 -2.61 33.75
C PRO A 498 4.21 -2.10 32.61
N ASN A 499 5.06 -1.12 32.92
CA ASN A 499 6.13 -0.70 32.02
C ASN A 499 7.02 -1.89 31.62
N SER A 500 7.64 -1.82 30.44
CA SER A 500 8.68 -2.78 30.04
C SER A 500 9.73 -2.96 31.14
N LYS A 501 10.36 -4.12 31.17
CA LYS A 501 11.46 -4.40 32.09
C LYS A 501 12.56 -3.35 31.96
N VAL A 502 13.29 -3.13 33.06
CA VAL A 502 14.46 -2.26 33.06
C VAL A 502 15.68 -3.10 32.74
N VAL A 503 16.45 -2.69 31.74
CA VAL A 503 17.72 -3.31 31.34
C VAL A 503 18.89 -2.44 31.78
N TYR A 504 20.04 -3.09 32.02
CA TYR A 504 21.28 -2.43 32.46
C TYR A 504 22.39 -2.75 31.47
N PRO A 505 22.45 -2.06 30.31
CA PRO A 505 23.45 -2.32 29.29
C PRO A 505 24.86 -2.01 29.83
N PRO A 506 25.83 -2.92 29.70
CA PRO A 506 27.21 -2.65 30.07
C PRO A 506 27.80 -1.53 29.20
N GLY A 507 28.83 -0.85 29.72
CA GLY A 507 29.42 0.33 29.06
C GLY A 507 29.86 0.12 27.61
N PHE A 508 30.25 -1.09 27.23
CA PHE A 508 30.60 -1.42 25.84
C PHE A 508 29.39 -1.45 24.91
N GLN A 509 28.20 -1.89 25.35
CA GLN A 509 26.96 -1.85 24.55
C GLN A 509 26.44 -0.43 24.36
N ILE A 510 26.81 0.51 25.24
CA ILE A 510 26.51 1.94 25.05
C ILE A 510 27.45 2.57 24.00
N GLN A 511 28.64 2.00 23.82
CA GLN A 511 29.66 2.48 22.87
C GLN A 511 29.51 1.87 21.47
N SER A 512 29.11 0.60 21.42
CA SER A 512 28.93 -0.17 20.20
C SER A 512 27.71 -1.08 20.37
N PRO A 513 26.49 -0.53 20.25
CA PRO A 513 25.26 -1.30 20.40
C PRO A 513 25.15 -2.39 19.34
N GLU A 514 24.74 -3.61 19.75
CA GLU A 514 24.32 -4.62 18.78
C GLU A 514 23.07 -4.13 18.04
N PRO A 515 22.93 -4.39 16.73
CA PRO A 515 21.73 -4.04 15.97
C PRO A 515 20.49 -4.72 16.56
N TYR A 516 19.38 -3.99 16.60
CA TYR A 516 18.07 -4.55 16.96
C TYR A 516 17.15 -4.57 15.74
N ILE A 517 16.43 -5.67 15.55
CA ILE A 517 15.40 -5.78 14.52
C ILE A 517 14.07 -5.39 15.17
N SER A 518 13.55 -4.21 14.79
CA SER A 518 12.26 -3.72 15.26
C SER A 518 11.12 -4.49 14.59
N ASN A 519 10.08 -4.79 15.36
CA ASN A 519 8.81 -5.30 14.84
C ASN A 519 7.81 -4.19 14.49
N ALA A 520 8.22 -2.92 14.63
CA ALA A 520 7.37 -1.78 14.37
C ALA A 520 7.24 -1.52 12.86
N VAL A 521 6.02 -1.25 12.43
CA VAL A 521 5.74 -0.70 11.10
C VAL A 521 5.65 0.82 11.26
N ILE A 522 6.52 1.56 10.56
CA ILE A 522 6.52 3.03 10.60
C ILE A 522 5.49 3.53 9.58
N GLU A 523 4.55 4.32 10.05
CA GLU A 523 3.51 4.95 9.24
C GLU A 523 3.99 6.37 8.84
N ASP A 524 3.94 6.71 7.55
CA ASP A 524 4.39 8.00 7.02
C ASP A 524 3.20 8.91 6.70
N PHE A 525 3.10 10.03 7.42
CA PHE A 525 2.04 11.03 7.31
C PHE A 525 2.48 12.29 6.54
N SER A 526 3.66 12.28 5.91
CA SER A 526 4.22 13.48 5.26
C SER A 526 3.47 13.93 4.01
N ASN A 527 2.72 13.04 3.36
CA ASN A 527 1.94 13.36 2.15
C ASN A 527 0.55 12.68 2.18
N PRO A 528 -0.39 13.21 2.99
CA PRO A 528 -1.66 12.54 3.28
C PRO A 528 -2.63 12.50 2.09
N GLY A 529 -2.33 13.23 1.00
CA GLY A 529 -3.13 13.27 -0.23
C GLY A 529 -2.66 12.31 -1.34
N ASP A 530 -1.51 11.66 -1.18
CA ASP A 530 -0.89 10.87 -2.24
C ASP A 530 -1.08 9.37 -2.00
N VAL A 531 -1.87 8.73 -2.87
CA VAL A 531 -2.12 7.29 -2.88
C VAL A 531 -0.84 6.52 -3.25
N SER A 532 0.19 7.18 -3.80
CA SER A 532 1.45 6.53 -4.22
C SER A 532 2.40 6.16 -3.07
N SER A 533 2.24 6.76 -1.88
CA SER A 533 2.97 6.35 -0.67
C SER A 533 2.47 5.01 -0.08
N LEU A 534 1.34 4.48 -0.57
CA LEU A 534 0.76 3.19 -0.14
C LEU A 534 1.51 1.96 -0.67
N SER A 535 2.54 2.15 -1.50
CA SER A 535 3.37 1.07 -2.04
C SER A 535 4.29 0.41 -1.00
N SER A 536 4.40 0.97 0.21
CA SER A 536 5.18 0.38 1.31
C SER A 536 4.35 -0.26 2.43
N LEU A 537 3.03 0.00 2.51
CA LEU A 537 2.16 -0.44 3.62
C LEU A 537 1.10 -1.48 3.23
N SER A 538 0.87 -1.67 1.94
CA SER A 538 0.52 -2.99 1.44
C SER A 538 1.84 -3.63 1.02
N SER A 539 2.12 -4.87 1.45
CA SER A 539 2.95 -5.69 0.56
C SER A 539 2.30 -5.52 -0.82
N PRO A 540 3.01 -5.07 -1.88
CA PRO A 540 2.46 -5.25 -3.21
C PRO A 540 2.13 -6.73 -3.23
N ALA A 541 0.83 -7.07 -3.28
CA ALA A 541 0.40 -8.44 -3.42
C ALA A 541 1.29 -8.96 -4.53
N SER A 542 2.21 -9.85 -4.15
CA SER A 542 3.20 -10.32 -5.07
C SER A 542 2.40 -10.76 -6.29
N PRO A 543 2.82 -10.43 -7.52
CA PRO A 543 2.20 -11.04 -8.69
C PRO A 543 2.20 -12.58 -8.60
N TRP A 544 2.97 -13.13 -7.65
CA TRP A 544 3.07 -14.51 -7.22
C TRP A 544 2.29 -14.83 -5.94
N GLY A 545 1.08 -14.28 -5.74
CA GLY A 545 0.13 -14.67 -4.69
C GLY A 545 0.56 -14.38 -3.25
N ASP A 546 -0.43 -14.37 -2.34
CA ASP A 546 -0.19 -14.37 -0.90
C ASP A 546 0.34 -15.75 -0.51
N TYR A 547 1.62 -15.84 -0.16
CA TYR A 547 2.14 -17.01 0.56
C TYR A 547 2.23 -16.72 2.05
N PRO A 548 1.86 -17.68 2.90
CA PRO A 548 2.09 -17.58 4.33
C PRO A 548 3.59 -17.42 4.53
N ARG A 549 4.03 -16.32 5.14
CA ARG A 549 5.34 -16.32 5.78
C ARG A 549 5.23 -17.32 6.94
N GLU A 550 5.51 -18.58 6.65
CA GLU A 550 5.93 -19.52 7.68
C GLU A 550 7.22 -18.92 8.28
N ILE A 551 7.06 -18.32 9.45
CA ILE A 551 8.17 -17.94 10.32
C ILE A 551 8.80 -19.28 10.76
N HIS A 552 9.73 -19.79 9.95
CA HIS A 552 10.69 -20.78 10.40
C HIS A 552 11.77 -20.07 11.21
N GLY A 553 11.92 -20.50 12.46
CA GLY A 553 12.72 -19.82 13.47
C GLY A 553 14.22 -20.00 13.36
N GLN A 554 14.94 -19.22 14.17
CA GLN A 554 15.63 -19.67 15.39
C GLN A 554 16.02 -18.43 16.21
#